data_AF-A0A7V3PKS2-F1
#
_entry.id   AF-A0A7V3PKS2-F1
#
_cell.length_a   1.000
_cell.length_b   1.000
_cell.length_c   1.000
_cell.angle_alpha   90.00
_cell.angle_beta   90.00
_cell.angle_gamma   90.00
#
_symmetry.space_group_name_H-M   'P 1'
#
loop_
_entity.id
_entity.type
_entity.pdbx_description
1 polymer ?
#
loop_
_entity_poly.entity_id
_entity_poly.type
_entity_poly.pdbx_seq_one_letter_code
_entity_poly.pdbx_strand_id
1 'polypeptide(L)'
;MQREYIFPGQLIQREAELKSQFLSHVEFVPEGERIKQCIQCGTCTGSCPVSFAMDITPREIIALFRAGEIQKILNSEAIWLCVSCYSCQTRCPQQIRLTDIFYVLKQLAIQNKIFSKTIKVHQLRETFLTMLNEYGRLNETLLMIKFILKTNPLKGIRFLPLATKLMIKGRLSFRNKGIKNKEVLRSIIKKSKEISLPVEKFKPSYKEDAVGYKAIS
;
A
#
# COMPACT_ATOMS: atom_id res chain seq x y z
N MET A 1 32.16 -14.06 -7.78
CA MET A 1 30.72 -14.38 -7.66
C MET A 1 30.59 -15.45 -6.57
N GLN A 2 30.56 -15.05 -5.30
CA GLN A 2 30.43 -15.98 -4.18
C GLN A 2 28.98 -16.46 -4.13
N ARG A 3 28.75 -17.75 -4.37
CA ARG A 3 27.45 -18.37 -4.10
C ARG A 3 27.31 -18.47 -2.59
N GLU A 4 26.43 -17.67 -1.99
CA GLU A 4 26.03 -17.86 -0.60
C GLU A 4 25.51 -19.30 -0.44
N TYR A 5 26.14 -20.06 0.45
CA TYR A 5 25.74 -21.42 0.76
C TYR A 5 24.53 -21.36 1.69
N ILE A 6 23.34 -21.64 1.14
CA ILE A 6 22.08 -21.59 1.90
C ILE A 6 21.90 -22.92 2.64
N PHE A 7 22.07 -22.91 3.96
CA PHE A 7 21.64 -24.04 4.78
C PHE A 7 20.10 -24.13 4.78
N PRO A 8 19.52 -25.34 4.67
CA PRO A 8 18.07 -25.49 4.67
C PRO A 8 17.47 -24.91 5.96
N GLY A 9 16.59 -23.91 5.81
CA GLY A 9 15.94 -23.20 6.90
C GLY A 9 16.58 -21.85 7.28
N GLN A 10 17.76 -21.49 6.77
CA GLN A 10 18.32 -20.15 6.91
C GLN A 10 17.88 -19.24 5.77
N LEU A 11 17.36 -18.07 6.12
CA LEU A 11 17.09 -17.02 5.15
C LEU A 11 18.41 -16.34 4.73
N ILE A 12 18.49 -15.96 3.47
CA ILE A 12 19.53 -15.05 2.97
C ILE A 12 19.52 -13.78 3.84
N GLN A 13 20.69 -13.21 4.13
CA GLN A 13 20.83 -12.06 5.06
C GLN A 13 19.86 -10.92 4.72
N ARG A 14 19.69 -10.63 3.43
CA ARG A 14 18.76 -9.60 2.95
C ARG A 14 17.28 -9.93 3.24
N GLU A 15 16.87 -11.18 3.06
CA GLU A 15 15.51 -11.62 3.36
C GLU A 15 15.24 -11.62 4.87
N ALA A 16 16.24 -12.00 5.67
CA ALA A 16 16.17 -11.92 7.13
C ALA A 16 15.98 -10.47 7.61
N GLU A 17 16.71 -9.51 7.02
CA GLU A 17 16.58 -8.08 7.30
C GLU A 17 15.19 -7.54 6.88
N LEU A 18 14.72 -7.87 5.68
CA LEU A 18 13.40 -7.44 5.22
C LEU A 18 12.27 -8.03 6.08
N LYS A 19 12.42 -9.29 6.50
CA LYS A 19 11.47 -9.96 7.37
C LYS A 19 11.43 -9.32 8.77
N SER A 20 12.58 -8.97 9.34
CA SER A 20 12.63 -8.31 10.66
C SER A 20 12.02 -6.91 10.60
N GLN A 21 12.30 -6.13 9.53
CA GLN A 21 11.67 -4.85 9.28
C GLN A 21 10.15 -5.00 9.09
N PHE A 22 9.70 -6.00 8.34
CA PHE A 22 8.26 -6.25 8.17
C PHE A 22 7.59 -6.56 9.50
N LEU A 23 8.16 -7.48 10.28
CA LEU A 23 7.60 -7.87 11.58
C LEU A 23 7.51 -6.69 12.55
N SER A 24 8.54 -5.83 12.60
CA SER A 24 8.50 -4.63 13.44
C SER A 24 7.39 -3.66 13.01
N HIS A 25 7.08 -3.56 11.72
CA HIS A 25 5.95 -2.76 11.24
C HIS A 25 4.59 -3.42 11.52
N VAL A 26 4.50 -4.76 11.45
CA VAL A 26 3.27 -5.50 11.77
C VAL A 26 2.90 -5.41 13.24
N GLU A 27 3.86 -5.26 14.15
CA GLU A 27 3.58 -5.01 15.58
C GLU A 27 2.74 -3.75 15.82
N PHE A 28 2.81 -2.77 14.92
CA PHE A 28 1.97 -1.55 14.99
C PHE A 28 0.60 -1.73 14.33
N VAL A 29 0.33 -2.87 13.70
CA VAL A 29 -1.03 -3.19 13.21
C VAL A 29 -1.79 -3.83 14.38
N PRO A 30 -2.98 -3.31 14.75
CA PRO A 30 -3.76 -3.93 15.83
C PRO A 30 -4.05 -5.39 15.47
N GLU A 31 -3.73 -6.32 16.36
CA GLU A 31 -3.90 -7.76 16.11
C GLU A 31 -3.13 -8.28 14.86
N GLY A 32 -2.07 -7.58 14.45
CA GLY A 32 -1.24 -7.94 13.30
C GLY A 32 -0.64 -9.35 13.39
N GLU A 33 -0.42 -9.85 14.61
CA GLU A 33 0.05 -11.22 14.87
C GLU A 33 -0.84 -12.32 14.31
N ARG A 34 -2.14 -12.04 14.11
CA ARG A 34 -3.10 -12.99 13.52
C ARG A 34 -2.71 -13.45 12.11
N ILE A 35 -1.82 -12.74 11.41
CA ILE A 35 -1.27 -13.21 10.13
C ILE A 35 -0.64 -14.61 10.25
N LYS A 36 -0.07 -14.96 11.42
CA LYS A 36 0.50 -16.28 11.70
C LYS A 36 -0.56 -17.39 11.74
N GLN A 37 -1.83 -17.05 11.99
CA GLN A 37 -2.96 -17.97 12.09
C GLN A 37 -3.61 -18.27 10.72
N CYS A 38 -3.05 -17.76 9.61
CA CYS A 38 -3.62 -17.96 8.29
C CYS A 38 -3.69 -19.44 7.89
N ILE A 39 -4.92 -19.94 7.71
CA ILE A 39 -5.24 -21.30 7.26
C ILE A 39 -5.23 -21.49 5.73
N GLN A 40 -4.79 -20.48 4.96
CA GLN A 40 -4.68 -20.54 3.49
C GLN A 40 -5.99 -20.88 2.73
N CYS A 41 -7.16 -20.57 3.32
CA CYS A 41 -8.48 -20.87 2.72
C CYS A 41 -8.78 -20.14 1.40
N GLY A 42 -8.07 -19.05 1.07
CA GLY A 42 -8.25 -18.32 -0.20
C GLY A 42 -9.44 -17.37 -0.28
N THR A 43 -10.24 -17.21 0.78
CA THR A 43 -11.36 -16.26 0.84
C THR A 43 -10.94 -14.83 0.48
N CYS A 44 -9.73 -14.42 0.90
CA CYS A 44 -9.18 -13.11 0.59
C CYS A 44 -8.96 -12.89 -0.91
N THR A 45 -8.49 -13.90 -1.64
CA THR A 45 -8.29 -13.84 -3.09
C THR A 45 -9.64 -13.79 -3.81
N GLY A 46 -10.58 -14.67 -3.44
CA GLY A 46 -11.92 -14.70 -4.05
C GLY A 46 -12.76 -13.45 -3.78
N SER A 47 -12.52 -12.77 -2.66
CA SER A 47 -13.24 -11.53 -2.29
C SER A 47 -12.62 -10.26 -2.84
N CYS A 48 -11.40 -10.34 -3.37
CA CYS A 48 -10.68 -9.17 -3.86
C CYS A 48 -11.19 -8.79 -5.26
N PRO A 49 -11.74 -7.58 -5.47
CA PRO A 49 -12.29 -7.18 -6.77
C PRO A 49 -11.21 -6.97 -7.84
N VAL A 50 -9.95 -6.83 -7.43
CA VAL A 50 -8.82 -6.56 -8.32
C VAL A 50 -7.83 -7.72 -8.39
N SER A 51 -8.17 -8.89 -7.81
CA SER A 51 -7.28 -10.06 -7.82
C SER A 51 -6.91 -10.51 -9.23
N PHE A 52 -7.82 -10.35 -10.20
CA PHE A 52 -7.60 -10.69 -11.60
C PHE A 52 -6.47 -9.89 -12.28
N ALA A 53 -6.11 -8.73 -11.73
CA ALA A 53 -5.06 -7.87 -12.25
C ALA A 53 -3.75 -8.01 -11.46
N MET A 54 -3.74 -8.75 -10.35
CA MET A 54 -2.57 -8.96 -9.51
C MET A 54 -1.70 -10.10 -10.08
N ASP A 55 -0.39 -9.92 -10.04
CA ASP A 55 0.61 -10.93 -10.37
C ASP A 55 0.76 -12.01 -9.28
N ILE A 56 0.54 -11.63 -8.02
CA ILE A 56 0.38 -12.55 -6.90
C ILE A 56 -0.85 -12.18 -6.09
N THR A 57 -1.63 -13.17 -5.70
CA THR A 57 -2.88 -12.96 -4.97
C THR A 57 -2.64 -12.69 -3.48
N PRO A 58 -3.62 -12.12 -2.75
CA PRO A 58 -3.48 -11.89 -1.31
C PRO A 58 -3.17 -13.16 -0.50
N ARG A 59 -3.70 -14.33 -0.92
CA ARG A 59 -3.35 -15.62 -0.31
C ARG A 59 -1.88 -15.95 -0.50
N GLU A 60 -1.38 -15.81 -1.73
CA GLU A 60 0.01 -16.12 -2.09
C GLU A 60 1.00 -15.19 -1.39
N ILE A 61 0.64 -13.91 -1.20
CA ILE A 61 1.45 -12.98 -0.40
C ILE A 61 1.69 -13.52 1.02
N ILE A 62 0.66 -14.07 1.67
CA ILE A 62 0.80 -14.66 3.01
C ILE A 62 1.65 -15.94 2.96
N ALA A 63 1.51 -16.74 1.90
CA ALA A 63 2.33 -17.94 1.72
C ALA A 63 3.81 -17.59 1.52
N LEU A 64 4.13 -16.61 0.67
CA LEU A 64 5.48 -16.09 0.45
C LEU A 64 6.06 -15.49 1.72
N PHE A 65 5.25 -14.79 2.51
CA PHE A 65 5.67 -14.27 3.81
C PHE A 65 6.09 -15.40 4.76
N ARG A 66 5.31 -16.50 4.81
CA ARG A 66 5.65 -17.70 5.60
C ARG A 66 6.92 -18.38 5.08
N ALA A 67 7.13 -18.39 3.76
CA ALA A 67 8.33 -18.90 3.12
C ALA A 67 9.57 -17.99 3.33
N GLY A 68 9.38 -16.74 3.79
CA GLY A 68 10.45 -15.77 3.94
C GLY A 68 10.92 -15.13 2.63
N GLU A 69 10.10 -15.19 1.56
CA GLU A 69 10.36 -14.55 0.26
C GLU A 69 9.80 -13.11 0.26
N ILE A 70 10.29 -12.25 1.14
CA ILE A 70 9.78 -10.87 1.28
C ILE A 70 10.17 -10.02 0.08
N GLN A 71 11.38 -10.21 -0.45
CA GLN A 71 11.83 -9.46 -1.62
C GLN A 71 10.92 -9.68 -2.83
N LYS A 72 10.40 -10.90 -3.01
CA LYS A 72 9.44 -11.21 -4.09
C LYS A 72 8.12 -10.47 -3.90
N ILE A 73 7.62 -10.38 -2.66
CA ILE A 73 6.41 -9.61 -2.35
C ILE A 73 6.63 -8.12 -2.64
N LEU A 74 7.78 -7.55 -2.26
CA LEU A 74 8.05 -6.12 -2.47
C LEU A 74 8.23 -5.74 -3.95
N ASN A 75 8.73 -6.66 -4.77
CA ASN A 75 8.88 -6.46 -6.22
C ASN A 75 7.59 -6.69 -7.01
N SER A 76 6.55 -7.21 -6.37
CA SER A 76 5.28 -7.50 -6.99
C SER A 76 4.44 -6.24 -7.26
N GLU A 77 3.62 -6.29 -8.31
CA GLU A 77 2.65 -5.26 -8.63
C GLU A 77 1.42 -5.32 -7.70
N ALA A 78 1.14 -6.48 -7.10
CA ALA A 78 -0.02 -6.74 -6.26
C ALA A 78 -0.13 -5.77 -5.07
N ILE A 79 0.99 -5.42 -4.44
CA ILE A 79 0.97 -4.46 -3.33
C ILE A 79 0.49 -3.09 -3.81
N TRP A 80 0.85 -2.67 -5.02
CA TRP A 80 0.48 -1.37 -5.58
C TRP A 80 -0.95 -1.32 -6.13
N LEU A 81 -1.49 -2.47 -6.53
CA LEU A 81 -2.86 -2.62 -7.05
C LEU A 81 -3.93 -2.67 -5.95
N CYS A 82 -3.55 -2.91 -4.70
CA CYS A 82 -4.50 -2.93 -3.60
C CYS A 82 -5.21 -1.57 -3.45
N VAL A 83 -6.53 -1.57 -3.68
CA VAL A 83 -7.42 -0.39 -3.60
C VAL A 83 -7.98 -0.13 -2.21
N SER A 84 -7.53 -0.89 -1.19
CA SER A 84 -7.95 -0.74 0.20
C SER A 84 -9.48 -0.73 0.40
N CYS A 85 -10.18 -1.64 -0.27
CA CYS A 85 -11.64 -1.80 -0.13
C CYS A 85 -12.06 -2.60 1.12
N TYR A 86 -11.11 -3.16 1.88
CA TYR A 86 -11.32 -3.95 3.09
C TYR A 86 -12.08 -5.28 2.95
N SER A 87 -12.56 -5.65 1.76
CA SER A 87 -13.30 -6.91 1.52
C SER A 87 -12.56 -8.18 1.96
N CYS A 88 -11.25 -8.23 1.77
CA CYS A 88 -10.43 -9.38 2.17
C CYS A 88 -10.30 -9.53 3.69
N GLN A 89 -10.38 -8.43 4.43
CA GLN A 89 -10.27 -8.41 5.89
C GLN A 89 -11.61 -8.77 6.53
N THR A 90 -12.71 -8.19 6.06
CA THR A 90 -14.05 -8.42 6.62
C THR A 90 -14.54 -9.86 6.43
N ARG A 91 -14.10 -10.53 5.36
CA ARG A 91 -14.52 -11.90 5.03
C ARG A 91 -13.53 -12.95 5.52
N CYS A 92 -12.43 -12.57 6.17
CA CYS A 92 -11.44 -13.52 6.65
C CYS A 92 -12.01 -14.31 7.85
N PRO A 93 -12.11 -15.65 7.79
CA PRO A 93 -12.60 -16.45 8.92
C PRO A 93 -11.65 -16.42 10.13
N GLN A 94 -10.37 -16.14 9.89
CA GLN A 94 -9.35 -15.93 10.93
C GLN A 94 -9.20 -14.45 11.31
N GLN A 95 -10.09 -13.58 10.78
CA GLN A 95 -10.15 -12.15 11.09
C GLN A 95 -8.78 -11.46 11.00
N ILE A 96 -8.01 -11.79 9.95
CA ILE A 96 -6.69 -11.21 9.71
C ILE A 96 -6.87 -9.86 9.02
N ARG A 97 -6.18 -8.83 9.52
CA ARG A 97 -6.20 -7.47 8.97
C ARG A 97 -5.34 -7.34 7.71
N LEU A 98 -5.71 -8.07 6.66
CA LEU A 98 -4.95 -8.12 5.40
C LEU A 98 -4.74 -6.74 4.78
N THR A 99 -5.73 -5.84 4.86
CA THR A 99 -5.59 -4.52 4.23
C THR A 99 -4.47 -3.71 4.90
N ASP A 100 -4.37 -3.79 6.22
CA ASP A 100 -3.30 -3.13 7.00
C ASP A 100 -1.93 -3.78 6.74
N ILE A 101 -1.88 -5.11 6.61
CA ILE A 101 -0.66 -5.82 6.17
C ILE A 101 -0.19 -5.31 4.80
N PHE A 102 -1.11 -5.10 3.84
CA PHE A 102 -0.74 -4.53 2.54
C PHE A 102 -0.22 -3.10 2.65
N TYR A 103 -0.73 -2.28 3.58
CA TYR A 103 -0.18 -0.95 3.85
C TYR A 103 1.25 -1.03 4.39
N VAL A 104 1.51 -1.95 5.33
CA VAL A 104 2.85 -2.21 5.85
C VAL A 104 3.80 -2.62 4.73
N LEU A 105 3.39 -3.53 3.84
CA LEU A 105 4.19 -3.93 2.68
C LEU A 105 4.48 -2.76 1.72
N LYS A 106 3.49 -1.91 1.43
CA LYS A 106 3.67 -0.70 0.62
C LYS A 106 4.69 0.25 1.27
N GLN A 107 4.59 0.46 2.58
CA GLN A 107 5.51 1.33 3.33
C GLN A 107 6.93 0.78 3.32
N LEU A 108 7.09 -0.52 3.55
CA LEU A 108 8.38 -1.20 3.51
C LEU A 108 9.02 -1.10 2.12
N ALA A 109 8.24 -1.25 1.04
CA ALA A 109 8.70 -1.06 -0.33
C ALA A 109 9.19 0.38 -0.57
N ILE A 110 8.45 1.39 -0.10
CA ILE A 110 8.83 2.81 -0.21
C ILE A 110 10.13 3.10 0.55
N GLN A 111 10.27 2.61 1.79
CA GLN A 111 11.48 2.78 2.61
C GLN A 111 12.71 2.17 1.93
N ASN A 112 12.55 0.98 1.32
CA ASN A 112 13.60 0.29 0.58
C ASN A 112 13.78 0.79 -0.86
N LYS A 113 13.07 1.85 -1.27
CA LYS A 113 13.09 2.41 -2.65
C LYS A 113 12.76 1.37 -3.73
N ILE A 114 11.95 0.38 -3.39
CA ILE A 114 11.44 -0.63 -4.32
C ILE A 114 10.11 -0.11 -4.87
N PHE A 115 10.06 0.13 -6.18
CA PHE A 115 8.88 0.65 -6.85
C PHE A 115 8.46 -0.28 -7.98
N SER A 116 7.16 -0.30 -8.23
CA SER A 116 6.58 -0.92 -9.42
C SER A 116 7.27 -0.45 -10.70
N LYS A 117 7.65 -1.42 -11.54
CA LYS A 117 8.25 -1.13 -12.85
C LYS A 117 7.18 -0.75 -13.85
N THR A 118 6.03 -1.42 -13.77
CA THR A 118 4.94 -1.32 -14.75
C THR A 118 4.04 -0.13 -14.45
N ILE A 119 3.61 -0.01 -13.20
CA ILE A 119 2.65 0.98 -12.73
C ILE A 119 3.41 2.15 -12.10
N LYS A 120 3.28 3.34 -12.68
CA LYS A 120 3.95 4.55 -12.20
C LYS A 120 3.24 5.19 -10.99
N VAL A 121 2.83 4.36 -10.02
CA VAL A 121 2.10 4.80 -8.80
C VAL A 121 2.95 5.77 -7.99
N HIS A 122 4.26 5.52 -7.89
CA HIS A 122 5.16 6.41 -7.16
C HIS A 122 5.18 7.81 -7.76
N GLN A 123 5.31 7.94 -9.09
CA GLN A 123 5.29 9.24 -9.78
C GLN A 123 3.93 9.95 -9.62
N LEU A 124 2.83 9.20 -9.65
CA LEU A 124 1.50 9.76 -9.42
C LEU A 124 1.37 10.31 -8.00
N ARG A 125 1.81 9.53 -7.00
CA ARG A 125 1.84 9.92 -5.59
C ARG A 125 2.69 11.16 -5.36
N GLU A 126 3.90 11.21 -5.90
CA GLU A 126 4.78 12.38 -5.79
C GLU A 126 4.10 13.62 -6.36
N THR A 127 3.56 13.52 -7.58
CA THR A 127 2.90 14.67 -8.24
C THR A 127 1.68 15.13 -7.46
N PHE A 128 0.89 14.20 -6.92
CA PHE A 128 -0.25 14.47 -6.06
C PHE A 128 0.17 15.18 -4.76
N LEU A 129 1.18 14.67 -4.05
CA LEU A 129 1.66 15.24 -2.80
C LEU A 129 2.28 16.62 -3.01
N THR A 130 3.06 16.83 -4.08
CA THR A 130 3.58 18.16 -4.44
C THR A 130 2.44 19.15 -4.58
N MET A 131 1.39 18.78 -5.32
CA MET A 131 0.27 19.69 -5.58
C MET A 131 -0.55 19.98 -4.32
N LEU A 132 -0.78 18.98 -3.47
CA LEU A 132 -1.41 19.19 -2.17
C LEU A 132 -0.57 20.10 -1.26
N ASN A 133 0.74 19.90 -1.19
CA ASN A 133 1.61 20.73 -0.35
C ASN A 133 1.71 22.19 -0.84
N GLU A 134 1.62 22.42 -2.15
CA GLU A 134 1.69 23.74 -2.78
C GLU A 134 0.37 24.52 -2.71
N TYR A 135 -0.74 23.85 -3.01
CA TYR A 135 -2.04 24.50 -3.22
C TYR A 135 -3.10 24.14 -2.18
N GLY A 136 -2.91 23.04 -1.44
CA GLY A 136 -3.87 22.50 -0.47
C GLY A 136 -5.17 21.97 -1.09
N ARG A 137 -5.27 21.98 -2.42
CA ARG A 137 -6.42 21.46 -3.16
C ARG A 137 -5.93 20.80 -4.44
N LEU A 138 -6.57 19.68 -4.79
CA LEU A 138 -6.31 19.00 -6.04
C LEU A 138 -7.08 19.65 -7.20
N ASN A 139 -6.46 19.63 -8.36
CA ASN A 139 -6.98 19.94 -9.67
C ASN A 139 -6.58 18.75 -10.57
N GLU A 140 -7.57 17.98 -10.98
CA GLU A 140 -7.38 16.71 -11.66
C GLU A 140 -6.73 16.89 -13.03
N THR A 141 -7.09 17.96 -13.75
CA THR A 141 -6.53 18.25 -15.07
C THR A 141 -5.04 18.56 -14.97
N LEU A 142 -4.64 19.44 -14.05
CA LEU A 142 -3.25 19.80 -13.83
C LEU A 142 -2.43 18.61 -13.30
N LEU A 143 -3.01 17.80 -12.39
CA LEU A 143 -2.38 16.58 -11.90
C LEU A 143 -2.06 15.64 -13.05
N MET A 144 -3.02 15.37 -13.94
CA MET A 144 -2.84 14.48 -15.08
C MET A 144 -1.81 15.01 -16.07
N ILE A 145 -1.83 16.30 -16.37
CA ILE A 145 -0.82 16.91 -17.25
C ILE A 145 0.57 16.78 -16.64
N LYS A 146 0.76 17.17 -15.38
CA LYS A 146 2.05 17.04 -14.68
C LYS A 146 2.52 15.58 -14.61
N PHE A 147 1.60 14.64 -14.37
CA PHE A 147 1.92 13.21 -14.33
C PHE A 147 2.36 12.67 -15.71
N ILE A 148 1.64 13.02 -16.78
CA ILE A 148 1.98 12.61 -18.15
C ILE A 148 3.33 13.18 -18.56
N LEU A 149 3.59 14.46 -18.26
CA LEU A 149 4.87 15.12 -18.54
C LEU A 149 6.05 14.46 -17.80
N LYS A 150 5.84 14.02 -16.55
CA LYS A 150 6.87 13.35 -15.75
C LYS A 150 7.10 11.88 -16.12
N THR A 151 6.11 11.20 -16.69
CA THR A 151 6.19 9.76 -16.96
C THR A 151 6.54 9.45 -18.41
N ASN A 152 5.73 9.92 -19.36
CA ASN A 152 5.97 9.74 -20.79
C ASN A 152 5.14 10.75 -21.61
N PRO A 153 5.72 11.90 -21.99
CA PRO A 153 5.00 12.95 -22.73
C PRO A 153 4.54 12.48 -24.11
N LEU A 154 5.32 11.62 -24.79
CA LEU A 154 4.98 11.07 -26.12
C LEU A 154 3.71 10.22 -26.07
N LYS A 155 3.58 9.34 -25.05
CA LYS A 155 2.33 8.57 -24.84
C LYS A 155 1.15 9.45 -24.47
N GLY A 156 1.40 10.65 -23.94
CA GLY A 156 0.40 11.68 -23.68
C GLY A 156 -0.39 12.12 -24.91
N ILE A 157 0.26 12.13 -26.09
CA ILE A 157 -0.37 12.56 -27.36
C ILE A 157 -1.59 11.69 -27.70
N ARG A 158 -1.57 10.41 -27.32
CA ARG A 158 -2.72 9.48 -27.53
C ARG A 158 -4.00 9.95 -26.84
N PHE A 159 -3.88 10.72 -25.76
CA PHE A 159 -5.02 11.23 -25.00
C PHE A 159 -5.55 12.57 -25.53
N LEU A 160 -4.89 13.19 -26.52
CA LEU A 160 -5.32 14.45 -27.12
C LEU A 160 -6.77 14.43 -27.66
N PRO A 161 -7.25 13.41 -28.41
CA PRO A 161 -8.64 13.39 -28.89
C PRO A 161 -9.68 13.27 -27.77
N LEU A 162 -9.33 12.65 -26.64
CA LEU A 162 -10.19 12.63 -25.46
C LEU A 162 -10.16 13.99 -24.76
N ALA A 163 -8.98 14.58 -24.62
CA ALA A 163 -8.80 15.89 -24.02
C ALA A 163 -9.57 16.99 -24.77
N THR A 164 -9.55 17.00 -26.11
CA THR A 164 -10.31 17.95 -26.93
C THR A 164 -11.82 17.79 -26.73
N LYS A 165 -12.34 16.55 -26.74
CA LYS A 165 -13.76 16.26 -26.46
C LYS A 165 -14.20 16.74 -25.07
N LEU A 166 -13.35 16.57 -24.05
CA LEU A 166 -13.63 17.04 -22.70
C LEU A 166 -13.54 18.57 -22.59
N MET A 167 -12.60 19.19 -23.32
CA MET A 167 -12.44 20.64 -23.38
C MET A 167 -13.64 21.32 -24.04
N ILE A 168 -14.11 20.81 -25.19
CA ILE A 168 -15.31 21.30 -25.88
C ILE A 168 -16.54 21.23 -24.97
N LYS A 169 -16.65 20.19 -24.15
CA LYS A 169 -17.73 20.03 -23.16
C LYS A 169 -17.52 20.82 -21.87
N GLY A 170 -16.46 21.61 -21.74
CA GLY A 170 -16.15 22.39 -20.53
C GLY A 170 -15.84 21.54 -19.29
N ARG A 171 -15.48 20.26 -19.46
CA ARG A 171 -15.23 19.32 -18.35
C ARG A 171 -13.79 19.32 -17.85
N LEU A 172 -12.89 20.06 -18.50
CA LEU A 172 -11.51 20.25 -18.05
C LEU A 172 -11.38 21.59 -17.33
N SER A 173 -10.79 21.57 -16.14
CA SER A 173 -10.56 22.77 -15.36
C SER A 173 -9.06 23.02 -15.22
N PHE A 174 -8.54 24.02 -15.92
CA PHE A 174 -7.13 24.41 -15.82
C PHE A 174 -6.86 25.42 -14.71
N ARG A 175 -7.93 25.99 -14.14
CA ARG A 175 -7.84 26.96 -13.05
C ARG A 175 -7.51 26.25 -11.75
N ASN A 176 -6.31 26.49 -11.24
CA ASN A 176 -5.88 25.94 -9.96
C ASN A 176 -6.40 26.82 -8.80
N LYS A 177 -7.53 26.42 -8.19
CA LYS A 177 -8.06 27.08 -6.98
C LYS A 177 -7.39 26.46 -5.75
N GLY A 178 -6.49 27.18 -5.09
CA GLY A 178 -5.91 26.75 -3.82
C GLY A 178 -6.82 27.05 -2.61
N ILE A 179 -6.49 26.47 -1.46
CA ILE A 179 -7.10 26.85 -0.17
C ILE A 179 -6.61 28.23 0.26
N LYS A 180 -7.44 28.97 1.03
CA LYS A 180 -7.09 30.31 1.54
C LYS A 180 -5.96 30.23 2.57
N ASN A 181 -6.07 29.36 3.56
CA ASN A 181 -5.12 29.27 4.67
C ASN A 181 -4.14 28.10 4.50
N LYS A 182 -3.09 28.34 3.69
CA LYS A 182 -2.06 27.31 3.40
C LYS A 182 -1.11 27.07 4.57
N GLU A 183 -0.96 28.04 5.47
CA GLU A 183 -0.06 27.96 6.61
C GLU A 183 -0.55 26.93 7.62
N VAL A 184 -1.86 26.91 7.90
CA VAL A 184 -2.48 25.88 8.75
C VAL A 184 -2.28 24.48 8.18
N LEU A 185 -2.42 24.32 6.86
CA LEU A 185 -2.14 23.01 6.24
C LEU A 185 -0.68 22.58 6.45
N ARG A 186 0.27 23.52 6.28
CA ARG A 186 1.69 23.23 6.49
C ARG A 186 2.00 22.90 7.95
N SER A 187 1.36 23.57 8.91
CA SER A 187 1.54 23.27 10.34
C SER A 187 0.98 21.89 10.69
N ILE A 188 -0.19 21.51 10.16
CA ILE A 188 -0.76 20.16 10.32
C ILE A 188 0.18 19.11 9.76
N ILE A 189 0.69 19.30 8.53
CA ILE A 189 1.62 18.35 7.89
C ILE A 189 2.95 18.25 8.65
N LYS A 190 3.45 19.38 9.16
CA LYS A 190 4.67 19.38 9.99
C LYS A 190 4.42 18.58 11.27
N LYS A 191 3.32 18.84 11.96
CA LYS A 191 2.96 18.14 13.19
C LYS A 191 2.71 16.66 12.97
N SER A 192 2.06 16.28 11.86
CA SER A 192 1.82 14.87 11.53
C SER A 192 3.11 14.08 11.25
N LYS A 193 4.18 14.75 10.82
CA LYS A 193 5.50 14.11 10.64
C LYS A 193 6.26 13.96 11.97
N GLU A 194 6.07 14.91 12.89
CA GLU A 194 6.65 14.88 14.24
C GLU A 194 5.93 13.90 15.16
N ILE A 195 4.62 13.71 14.97
CA ILE A 195 3.86 12.65 15.61
C ILE A 195 4.30 11.32 14.98
N SER A 196 5.38 10.75 15.50
CA SER A 196 5.53 9.30 15.51
C SER A 196 4.33 8.78 16.30
N LEU A 197 3.32 8.23 15.63
CA LEU A 197 2.15 7.68 16.30
C LEU A 197 2.63 6.76 17.44
N PRO A 198 2.37 7.08 18.73
CA PRO A 198 2.46 6.07 19.76
C PRO A 198 1.28 5.15 19.51
N VAL A 199 1.48 4.14 18.66
CA VAL A 199 0.50 3.08 18.50
C VAL A 199 0.66 2.24 19.75
N GLU A 200 -0.19 2.49 20.74
CA GLU A 200 -0.30 1.62 21.90
C GLU A 200 -0.44 0.18 21.41
N LYS A 201 0.43 -0.71 21.90
CA LYS A 201 0.37 -2.13 21.56
C LYS A 201 -1.04 -2.62 21.93
N PHE A 202 -1.86 -2.91 20.92
CA PHE A 202 -3.18 -3.47 21.16
C PHE A 202 -3.01 -4.85 21.80
N LYS A 203 -3.22 -4.93 23.11
CA LYS A 203 -3.30 -6.21 23.81
C LYS A 203 -4.68 -6.78 23.54
N PRO A 204 -4.82 -7.93 22.85
CA PRO A 204 -6.12 -8.54 22.68
C PRO A 204 -6.70 -8.86 24.07
N SER A 205 -7.95 -8.45 24.30
CA SER A 205 -8.71 -8.79 25.50
C SER A 205 -9.03 -10.28 25.48
N TYR A 206 -8.28 -11.09 26.24
CA TYR A 206 -8.57 -12.50 26.43
C TYR A 206 -9.74 -12.66 27.42
N LYS A 207 -10.82 -13.34 27.01
CA LYS A 207 -11.86 -13.81 27.93
C LYS A 207 -11.56 -15.26 28.30
N GLU A 208 -11.29 -15.49 29.59
CA GLU A 208 -10.83 -16.77 30.13
C GLU A 208 -11.80 -17.94 29.84
N ASP A 209 -13.10 -17.67 29.75
CA ASP A 209 -14.14 -18.70 29.55
C ASP A 209 -14.48 -18.99 28.08
N ALA A 210 -13.79 -18.36 27.14
CA ALA A 210 -14.18 -18.40 25.73
C ALA A 210 -13.25 -19.32 24.91
N VAL A 211 -13.85 -20.27 24.19
CA VAL A 211 -13.14 -21.23 23.33
C VAL A 211 -13.38 -20.90 21.86
N GLY A 212 -12.32 -20.95 21.05
CA GLY A 212 -12.39 -20.72 19.61
C GLY A 212 -12.59 -19.24 19.24
N TYR A 213 -13.34 -18.97 18.17
CA TYR A 213 -13.56 -17.60 17.63
C TYR A 213 -14.34 -16.67 18.57
N LYS A 214 -14.86 -17.17 19.70
CA LYS A 214 -15.47 -16.37 20.78
C LYS A 214 -14.44 -15.85 21.79
N ALA A 215 -13.20 -16.35 21.75
CA ALA A 215 -12.12 -16.01 22.70
C ALA A 215 -11.49 -14.63 22.48
N ILE A 216 -11.76 -14.01 21.34
CA ILE A 216 -11.21 -12.70 20.99
C ILE A 216 -12.40 -11.82 20.60
N SER A 217 -12.75 -10.89 21.49
CA SER A 217 -13.75 -9.84 21.27
C SER A 217 -13.10 -8.49 21.48
#